data_AF-A0A7R8D293-F1
#
_entry.id   AF-A0A7R8D293-F1
#
_cell.length_a   1.000
_cell.length_b   1.000
_cell.length_c   1.000
_cell.angle_alpha   90.00
_cell.angle_beta   90.00
_cell.angle_gamma   90.00
#
_symmetry.space_group_name_H-M   'P 1'
#
loop_
_entity.id
_entity.type
_entity.pdbx_description
1 polymer ?
#
loop_
_entity_poly.entity_id
_entity_poly.type
_entity_poly.pdbx_seq_one_letter_code
_entity_poly.pdbx_strand_id
1 'polypeptide(L)'
;MSLLYSENSNSMSRTHQYRKVMKPLLERKRRARINKSLDEIKDLLKDTLQAQSGESLNKLEKADILEMTVKYLRRPTNQHMSLDSYFSGYSTCTQHTNQYLSSIPGVNTHFASDLLSHLRTQLSIPPPDALVKPSIKTPPPQEGSIQDYRLSGSLTPPPELPRPIKTEFVWRPF
;
A
#
# COMPACT_ATOMS: atom_id res chain seq x y z
N MET A 1 18.90 58.90 17.52
CA MET A 1 18.94 57.46 17.23
C MET A 1 17.62 56.81 17.63
N SER A 2 16.64 56.85 16.73
CA SER A 2 15.51 55.92 16.55
C SER A 2 14.70 56.48 15.39
N LEU A 3 13.86 55.66 14.75
CA LEU A 3 13.11 55.87 13.50
C LEU A 3 13.98 55.56 12.25
N LEU A 4 13.80 54.49 11.46
CA LEU A 4 12.64 53.65 11.23
C LEU A 4 13.10 52.23 10.82
N TYR A 5 12.60 51.24 11.54
CA TYR A 5 12.21 49.98 10.93
C TYR A 5 11.15 50.31 9.86
N SER A 6 11.57 50.46 8.60
CA SER A 6 10.63 50.61 7.48
C SER A 6 10.51 49.26 6.77
N GLU A 7 9.45 48.57 7.15
CA GLU A 7 8.58 47.80 6.26
C GLU A 7 9.23 46.81 5.31
N ASN A 8 9.18 45.56 5.78
CA ASN A 8 8.77 44.41 5.01
C ASN A 8 7.69 44.75 3.95
N SER A 9 8.09 45.04 2.72
CA SER A 9 7.19 45.03 1.55
C SER A 9 7.93 44.62 0.28
N ASN A 10 8.63 43.49 0.32
CA ASN A 10 8.84 42.73 -0.91
C ASN A 10 7.47 42.17 -1.33
N SER A 11 6.71 42.99 -2.06
CA SER A 11 5.50 42.64 -2.80
C SER A 11 5.88 41.65 -3.91
N MET A 12 6.28 40.46 -3.50
CA MET A 12 6.44 39.33 -4.40
C MET A 12 5.04 38.92 -4.81
N SER A 13 4.75 39.03 -6.10
CA SER A 13 3.52 38.50 -6.68
C SER A 13 3.29 37.08 -6.17
N ARG A 14 2.03 36.71 -5.89
CA ARG A 14 1.65 35.37 -5.42
C ARG A 14 2.32 34.26 -6.24
N THR A 15 2.44 34.47 -7.55
CA THR A 15 3.13 33.54 -8.47
C THR A 15 4.62 33.40 -8.17
N HIS A 16 5.30 34.52 -7.88
CA HIS A 16 6.72 34.52 -7.54
C HIS A 16 6.96 33.89 -6.15
N GLN A 17 6.15 34.23 -5.16
CA GLN A 17 6.17 33.62 -3.83
C GLN A 17 5.94 32.09 -3.92
N TYR A 18 4.99 31.66 -4.76
CA TYR A 18 4.75 30.24 -4.98
C TYR A 18 5.96 29.54 -5.62
N ARG A 19 6.51 30.08 -6.71
CA ARG A 19 7.64 29.45 -7.43
C ARG A 19 8.93 29.40 -6.62
N LYS A 20 9.23 30.44 -5.84
CA LYS A 20 10.51 30.57 -5.12
C LYS A 20 10.47 30.06 -3.69
N VAL A 21 9.31 30.06 -3.05
CA VAL A 21 9.18 29.68 -1.63
C VAL A 21 8.30 28.45 -1.49
N MET A 22 7.01 28.51 -1.86
CA MET A 22 6.11 27.38 -1.59
C MET A 22 6.48 26.12 -2.36
N LYS A 23 6.82 26.19 -3.66
CA LYS A 23 7.16 25.01 -4.47
C LYS A 23 8.39 24.26 -3.89
N PRO A 24 9.52 24.91 -3.58
CA PRO A 24 10.64 24.24 -2.93
C PRO A 24 10.29 23.64 -1.55
N LEU A 25 9.48 24.35 -0.75
CA LEU A 25 9.03 23.85 0.55
C LEU A 25 8.17 22.59 0.42
N LEU A 26 7.20 22.59 -0.50
CA LEU A 26 6.31 21.46 -0.76
C LEU A 26 7.08 20.25 -1.28
N GLU A 27 8.05 20.45 -2.16
CA GLU A 27 8.89 19.37 -2.66
C GLU A 27 9.79 18.79 -1.56
N ARG A 28 10.33 19.62 -0.66
CA ARG A 28 11.06 19.13 0.52
C ARG A 28 10.16 18.27 1.41
N LYS A 29 8.92 18.71 1.67
CA LYS A 29 7.92 17.95 2.43
C LYS A 29 7.57 16.62 1.74
N ARG A 30 7.40 16.63 0.41
CA ARG A 30 7.16 15.42 -0.39
C ARG A 30 8.33 14.44 -0.27
N ARG A 31 9.57 14.91 -0.45
CA ARG A 31 10.78 14.07 -0.31
C ARG A 31 10.94 13.47 1.08
N ALA A 32 10.66 14.25 2.12
CA ALA A 32 10.66 13.76 3.50
C ALA A 32 9.65 12.63 3.71
N ARG A 33 8.43 12.76 3.17
CA ARG A 33 7.41 11.70 3.20
C ARG A 33 7.87 10.44 2.47
N ILE A 34 8.45 10.58 1.28
CA ILE A 34 8.95 9.43 0.49
C ILE A 34 10.06 8.69 1.24
N ASN A 35 11.02 9.42 1.82
CA ASN A 35 12.09 8.80 2.59
C ASN A 35 11.54 8.08 3.82
N LYS A 36 10.59 8.70 4.55
CA LYS A 36 9.93 8.05 5.69
C LYS A 36 9.27 6.73 5.28
N SER A 37 8.53 6.70 4.17
CA SER A 37 7.93 5.46 3.69
C SER A 37 8.96 4.41 3.27
N LEU A 38 10.11 4.81 2.73
CA LEU A 38 11.18 3.87 2.39
C LEU A 38 11.82 3.26 3.65
N ASP A 39 11.97 4.05 4.71
CA ASP A 39 12.49 3.55 6.00
C ASP A 39 11.49 2.59 6.66
N GLU A 40 10.19 2.91 6.65
CA GLU A 40 9.12 2.00 7.10
C GLU A 40 9.13 0.67 6.30
N ILE A 41 9.28 0.74 4.98
CA ILE A 41 9.41 -0.46 4.14
C ILE A 41 10.63 -1.28 4.52
N LYS A 42 11.79 -0.65 4.75
CA LYS A 42 13.00 -1.37 5.20
C LYS A 42 12.73 -2.13 6.49
N ASP A 43 12.08 -1.51 7.46
CA ASP A 43 11.80 -2.13 8.76
C ASP A 43 10.85 -3.33 8.60
N LEU A 44 9.77 -3.22 7.83
CA LEU A 44 8.88 -4.35 7.52
C LEU A 44 9.60 -5.50 6.78
N LEU A 45 10.57 -5.15 5.93
CA LEU A 45 11.39 -6.14 5.25
C LEU A 45 12.40 -6.81 6.19
N LYS A 46 12.90 -6.15 7.25
CA LYS A 46 13.82 -6.78 8.23
C LYS A 46 13.17 -7.98 8.89
N ASP A 47 11.96 -7.78 9.39
CA ASP A 47 11.19 -8.79 10.12
C ASP A 47 10.86 -10.01 9.25
N THR A 48 10.71 -9.82 7.95
CA THR A 48 10.27 -10.86 7.01
C THR A 48 11.41 -11.53 6.22
N LEU A 49 12.54 -10.83 6.00
CA LEU A 49 13.67 -11.31 5.20
C LEU A 49 14.87 -11.80 6.01
N GLN A 50 15.02 -11.42 7.28
CA GLN A 50 16.08 -11.97 8.13
C GLN A 50 16.07 -13.50 8.18
N ALA A 51 14.90 -14.12 7.97
CA ALA A 51 14.76 -15.56 7.87
C ALA A 51 15.29 -16.19 6.57
N GLN A 52 15.54 -15.42 5.50
CA GLN A 52 15.83 -15.97 4.16
C GLN A 52 17.17 -15.58 3.55
N SER A 53 17.66 -14.35 3.70
CA SER A 53 18.83 -13.88 2.93
C SER A 53 20.02 -13.40 3.77
N GLY A 54 19.86 -13.18 5.08
CA GLY A 54 20.96 -12.76 5.95
C GLY A 54 21.63 -11.42 5.58
N GLU A 55 21.13 -10.71 4.57
CA GLU A 55 21.69 -9.44 4.10
C GLU A 55 21.32 -8.28 5.04
N SER A 56 22.30 -7.41 5.30
CA SER A 56 22.07 -6.23 6.12
C SER A 56 21.24 -5.19 5.36
N LEU A 57 19.94 -5.06 5.69
CA LEU A 57 19.04 -4.09 5.04
C LEU A 57 19.46 -2.61 5.21
N ASN A 58 20.39 -2.33 6.12
CA ASN A 58 20.97 -0.99 6.32
C ASN A 58 21.82 -0.51 5.13
N LYS A 59 22.27 -1.40 4.24
CA LYS A 59 23.09 -1.07 3.07
C LYS A 59 22.34 -1.02 1.74
N LEU A 60 21.04 -1.30 1.73
CA LEU A 60 20.26 -1.35 0.49
C LEU A 60 20.06 0.03 -0.13
N GLU A 61 20.26 0.10 -1.45
CA GLU A 61 19.97 1.29 -2.23
C GLU A 61 18.45 1.48 -2.40
N LYS A 62 18.03 2.67 -2.83
CA LYS A 62 16.59 2.95 -3.02
C LYS A 62 15.94 2.05 -4.07
N ALA A 63 16.68 1.69 -5.11
CA ALA A 63 16.21 0.78 -6.15
C ALA A 63 16.00 -0.63 -5.57
N ASP A 64 16.99 -1.14 -4.82
CA ASP A 64 16.95 -2.46 -4.20
C ASP A 64 15.77 -2.60 -3.23
N ILE A 65 15.52 -1.60 -2.37
CA ILE A 65 14.37 -1.61 -1.46
C ILE A 65 13.07 -1.82 -2.24
N LEU A 66 12.89 -1.08 -3.35
CA LEU A 66 11.69 -1.16 -4.16
C LEU A 66 11.59 -2.52 -4.88
N GLU A 67 12.70 -3.00 -5.45
CA GLU A 67 12.75 -4.29 -6.12
C GLU A 67 12.43 -5.45 -5.16
N MET A 68 13.09 -5.47 -4.00
CA MET A 68 12.86 -6.47 -2.96
C MET A 68 11.41 -6.43 -2.46
N THR A 69 10.84 -5.25 -2.31
CA THR A 69 9.42 -5.08 -1.94
C THR A 69 8.50 -5.66 -3.01
N VAL A 70 8.74 -5.38 -4.29
CA VAL A 70 7.94 -5.95 -5.39
C VAL A 70 8.08 -7.47 -5.43
N LYS A 71 9.30 -8.01 -5.28
CA LYS A 71 9.55 -9.45 -5.19
C LYS A 71 8.84 -10.07 -4.00
N TYR A 72 8.80 -9.37 -2.86
CA TYR A 72 8.06 -9.80 -1.68
C TYR A 72 6.54 -9.83 -1.93
N LEU A 73 5.97 -8.77 -2.50
CA LEU A 73 4.53 -8.70 -2.79
C LEU A 73 4.08 -9.69 -3.88
N ARG A 74 4.98 -10.05 -4.79
CA ARG A 74 4.72 -11.06 -5.84
C ARG A 74 4.86 -12.50 -5.34
N ARG A 75 5.51 -12.72 -4.19
CA ARG A 75 5.48 -14.06 -3.59
C ARG A 75 4.02 -14.36 -3.25
N PRO A 76 3.49 -15.53 -3.63
CA PRO A 76 2.18 -15.94 -3.17
C PRO A 76 2.15 -15.80 -1.65
N THR A 77 1.23 -14.98 -1.15
CA THR A 77 1.12 -14.63 0.26
C THR A 77 0.72 -15.88 1.05
N ASN A 78 1.69 -16.70 1.42
CA ASN A 78 1.53 -17.75 2.43
C ASN A 78 1.30 -17.15 3.85
N GLN A 79 1.12 -15.82 3.94
CA GLN A 79 0.77 -15.07 5.14
C GLN A 79 -0.73 -14.82 5.31
N HIS A 80 -1.55 -15.12 4.29
CA HIS A 80 -2.87 -15.62 4.63
C HIS A 80 -2.59 -16.93 5.33
N MET A 81 -3.05 -17.14 6.58
CA MET A 81 -2.99 -18.43 7.28
C MET A 81 -3.11 -19.51 6.21
N SER A 82 -2.00 -20.14 5.82
CA SER A 82 -2.03 -20.93 4.59
C SER A 82 -3.15 -21.93 4.80
N LEU A 83 -3.98 -22.17 3.79
CA LEU A 83 -5.05 -23.14 3.94
C LEU A 83 -4.50 -24.44 4.56
N ASP A 84 -3.24 -24.78 4.25
CA ASP A 84 -2.50 -25.88 4.89
C ASP A 84 -2.30 -25.70 6.41
N SER A 85 -1.95 -24.50 6.91
CA SER A 85 -1.87 -24.22 8.36
C SER A 85 -3.23 -24.33 9.07
N TYR A 86 -4.31 -23.88 8.42
CA TYR A 86 -5.67 -24.03 8.93
C TYR A 86 -6.08 -25.51 8.96
N PHE A 87 -5.90 -26.23 7.84
CA PHE A 87 -6.21 -27.65 7.73
C PHE A 87 -5.36 -28.49 8.69
N SER A 88 -4.09 -28.13 8.87
CA SER A 88 -3.20 -28.77 9.85
C SER A 88 -3.72 -28.58 11.28
N GLY A 89 -4.03 -27.34 11.68
CA GLY A 89 -4.57 -27.05 13.02
C GLY A 89 -5.92 -27.72 13.27
N TYR A 90 -6.81 -27.72 12.28
CA TYR A 90 -8.10 -28.41 12.37
C TYR A 90 -7.93 -29.93 12.48
N SER A 91 -7.04 -30.53 11.68
CA SER A 91 -6.72 -31.96 11.75
C SER A 91 -6.20 -32.34 13.14
N THR A 92 -5.28 -31.56 13.70
CA THR A 92 -4.77 -31.75 15.07
C THR A 92 -5.89 -31.63 16.11
N CYS A 93 -6.78 -30.65 15.99
CA CYS A 93 -7.94 -30.51 16.88
C CYS A 93 -8.88 -31.73 16.80
N THR A 94 -9.13 -32.24 15.59
CA THR A 94 -9.95 -33.43 15.37
C THR A 94 -9.31 -34.66 16.00
N GLN A 95 -7.97 -34.79 15.88
CA GLN A 95 -7.21 -35.86 16.51
C GLN A 95 -7.27 -35.79 18.04
N HIS A 96 -7.11 -34.59 18.63
CA HIS A 96 -7.26 -34.39 20.08
C HIS A 96 -8.67 -34.75 20.55
N THR A 97 -9.70 -34.35 19.80
CA THR A 97 -11.09 -34.71 20.09
C THR A 97 -11.27 -36.24 20.13
N ASN A 98 -10.69 -36.97 19.16
CA ASN A 98 -10.73 -38.44 19.15
C ASN A 98 -10.03 -39.06 20.37
N GLN A 99 -8.83 -38.56 20.72
CA GLN A 99 -8.08 -39.02 21.88
C GLN A 99 -8.84 -38.76 23.19
N TYR A 100 -9.44 -37.58 23.32
CA TYR A 100 -10.22 -37.20 24.50
C TYR A 100 -11.47 -38.09 24.64
N LEU A 101 -12.24 -38.29 23.57
CA LEU A 101 -13.40 -39.18 23.61
C LEU A 101 -13.03 -40.61 23.99
N SER A 102 -11.90 -41.11 23.51
CA SER A 102 -11.40 -42.46 23.84
C SER A 102 -10.94 -42.59 25.29
N SER A 103 -10.56 -41.48 25.94
CA SER A 103 -10.12 -41.46 27.33
C SER A 103 -11.28 -41.50 28.35
N ILE A 104 -12.51 -41.22 27.91
CA ILE A 104 -13.69 -41.20 28.78
C ILE A 104 -14.31 -42.61 28.84
N PRO A 105 -14.29 -43.29 29.99
CA PRO A 105 -14.95 -44.58 30.14
C PRO A 105 -16.47 -44.43 30.03
N GLY A 106 -17.09 -45.26 29.18
CA GLY A 106 -18.54 -45.25 28.97
C GLY A 106 -19.03 -44.26 27.90
N VAL A 107 -18.14 -43.64 27.12
CA VAL A 107 -18.56 -42.81 25.99
C VAL A 107 -19.33 -43.65 24.96
N ASN A 108 -20.41 -43.08 24.41
CA ASN A 108 -21.17 -43.74 23.36
C ASN A 108 -20.33 -43.75 22.05
N THR A 109 -19.99 -44.94 21.56
CA THR A 109 -19.13 -45.14 20.40
C THR A 109 -19.76 -44.64 19.10
N HIS A 110 -21.09 -44.72 18.97
CA HIS A 110 -21.83 -44.21 17.82
C HIS A 110 -21.81 -42.69 17.77
N PHE A 111 -22.03 -42.04 18.92
CA PHE A 111 -21.92 -40.59 19.03
C PHE A 111 -20.49 -40.11 18.69
N ALA A 112 -19.46 -40.80 19.22
CA ALA A 112 -18.08 -40.46 18.92
C ALA A 112 -17.76 -40.62 17.42
N SER A 113 -18.27 -41.67 16.76
CA SER A 113 -18.08 -41.84 15.32
C SER A 113 -18.81 -40.78 14.49
N ASP A 114 -20.04 -40.44 14.88
CA ASP A 114 -20.85 -39.42 14.20
C ASP A 114 -20.18 -38.05 14.29
N LEU A 115 -19.70 -37.68 15.48
CA LEU A 115 -19.01 -36.42 15.71
C LEU A 115 -17.71 -36.34 14.89
N LEU A 116 -16.87 -37.38 14.93
CA LEU A 116 -15.62 -37.42 14.17
C LEU A 116 -15.86 -37.43 12.65
N SER A 117 -16.91 -38.10 12.19
CA SER A 117 -17.35 -38.07 10.80
C SER A 117 -17.75 -36.66 10.37
N HIS A 118 -18.56 -35.98 11.20
CA HIS A 118 -18.95 -34.60 10.96
C HIS A 118 -17.75 -33.64 10.93
N LEU A 119 -16.79 -33.79 11.86
CA LEU A 119 -15.59 -32.96 11.86
C LEU A 119 -14.74 -33.18 10.59
N ARG A 120 -14.62 -34.41 10.11
CA ARG A 120 -13.89 -34.71 8.87
C ARG A 120 -14.57 -34.17 7.61
N THR A 121 -15.90 -34.19 7.53
CA THR A 121 -16.61 -33.61 6.38
C THR A 121 -16.52 -32.09 6.35
N GLN A 122 -16.52 -31.44 7.52
CA GLN A 122 -16.33 -29.99 7.65
C GLN A 122 -14.92 -29.53 7.30
N LEU A 123 -13.89 -30.38 7.46
CA LEU A 123 -12.53 -30.08 7.00
C LEU A 123 -12.47 -29.86 5.48
N SER A 124 -13.41 -30.39 4.69
CA SER A 124 -13.42 -30.18 3.24
C SER A 124 -13.96 -28.80 2.83
N ILE A 125 -14.51 -28.01 3.75
CA ILE A 125 -15.13 -26.72 3.45
C ILE A 125 -14.09 -25.63 3.75
N PRO A 126 -13.60 -24.86 2.75
CA PRO A 126 -12.66 -23.79 3.00
C PRO A 126 -13.32 -22.68 3.83
N PRO A 127 -12.59 -22.07 4.79
CA PRO A 127 -13.13 -21.00 5.61
C PRO A 127 -13.53 -19.79 4.72
N PRO A 128 -14.65 -19.11 5.02
CA PRO A 128 -15.23 -18.08 4.16
C PRO A 128 -14.28 -16.90 3.88
N ASP A 129 -13.32 -16.63 4.77
CA ASP A 129 -12.36 -15.52 4.64
C ASP A 129 -11.11 -15.86 3.80
N ALA A 130 -10.99 -17.09 3.28
CA ALA A 130 -9.85 -17.49 2.45
C ALA A 130 -9.87 -16.96 1.01
N LEU A 131 -10.98 -16.36 0.58
CA LEU A 131 -11.15 -15.87 -0.79
C LEU A 131 -10.93 -14.36 -0.94
N VAL A 132 -10.51 -13.63 0.10
CA VAL A 132 -10.22 -12.20 -0.04
C VAL A 132 -8.85 -12.00 -0.69
N LYS A 133 -8.83 -12.15 -2.02
CA LYS A 133 -7.76 -11.65 -2.88
C LYS A 133 -7.61 -10.15 -2.61
N PRO A 134 -6.44 -9.63 -2.20
CA PRO A 134 -6.27 -8.19 -2.06
C PRO A 134 -6.38 -7.56 -3.47
N SER A 135 -7.57 -7.10 -3.81
CA SER A 135 -7.82 -6.30 -4.99
C SER A 135 -7.25 -4.91 -4.69
N ILE A 136 -6.02 -4.67 -5.15
CA ILE A 136 -5.45 -3.33 -5.18
C ILE A 136 -6.35 -2.53 -6.13
N LYS A 137 -7.28 -1.75 -5.57
CA LYS A 137 -8.05 -0.77 -6.31
C LYS A 137 -7.10 0.34 -6.72
N THR A 138 -6.41 0.19 -7.85
CA THR A 138 -5.82 1.34 -8.54
C THR A 138 -6.97 2.27 -8.92
N PRO A 139 -6.99 3.54 -8.47
CA PRO A 139 -7.96 4.49 -8.98
C PRO A 139 -7.73 4.64 -10.49
N PRO A 140 -8.80 4.65 -11.30
CA PRO A 140 -8.65 4.87 -12.75
C PRO A 140 -8.00 6.24 -13.00
N PRO A 141 -7.21 6.39 -14.07
CA PRO A 141 -6.75 7.70 -14.52
C PRO A 141 -7.99 8.54 -14.78
N GLN A 142 -8.16 9.64 -14.03
CA GLN A 142 -9.22 10.59 -14.32
C GLN A 142 -8.84 11.34 -15.59
N GLU A 143 -9.31 10.84 -16.74
CA GLU A 143 -9.45 11.66 -17.95
C GLU A 143 -10.48 12.76 -17.65
N GLY A 144 -9.99 13.96 -17.37
CA GLY A 144 -10.81 15.15 -17.25
C GLY A 144 -11.41 15.50 -18.61
N SER A 145 -12.65 15.06 -18.83
CA SER A 145 -13.47 15.45 -19.96
C SER A 145 -13.73 16.96 -19.92
N ILE A 146 -13.29 17.64 -20.97
CA ILE A 146 -13.59 19.04 -21.27
C ILE A 146 -15.04 19.10 -21.73
N GLN A 147 -15.96 19.59 -20.90
CA GLN A 147 -17.26 20.13 -21.31
C GLN A 147 -17.99 20.70 -20.10
N ASP A 148 -17.83 22.00 -19.87
CA ASP A 148 -18.84 22.87 -19.22
C ASP A 148 -18.38 24.32 -19.34
N TYR A 149 -18.55 24.90 -20.53
CA TYR A 149 -18.51 26.36 -20.72
C TYR A 149 -19.66 26.81 -21.64
N ARG A 150 -20.90 26.53 -21.25
CA ARG A 150 -22.03 27.30 -21.81
C ARG A 150 -23.03 27.58 -20.72
N LEU A 151 -22.93 28.79 -20.16
CA LEU A 151 -24.01 29.77 -20.00
C LEU A 151 -23.62 30.82 -18.96
N SER A 152 -22.97 31.89 -19.41
CA SER A 152 -23.21 33.27 -18.93
C SER A 152 -22.47 34.24 -19.84
N GLY A 153 -23.24 35.15 -20.45
CA GLY A 153 -22.73 36.14 -21.38
C GLY A 153 -21.84 37.17 -20.69
N SER A 154 -20.70 37.46 -21.32
CA SER A 154 -19.89 38.65 -21.09
C SER A 154 -18.97 38.83 -22.29
N LEU A 155 -19.03 40.01 -22.91
CA LEU A 155 -18.29 40.42 -24.10
C LEU A 155 -16.77 40.42 -23.84
N THR A 156 -16.03 39.51 -24.48
CA THR A 156 -14.57 39.65 -24.62
C THR A 156 -14.13 38.85 -25.86
N PRO A 157 -13.42 39.46 -26.84
CA PRO A 157 -12.87 38.69 -27.94
C PRO A 157 -11.78 37.74 -27.42
N PRO A 158 -11.60 36.54 -28.03
CA PRO A 158 -10.61 35.56 -27.57
C PRO A 158 -9.18 36.10 -27.75
N PRO A 159 -8.27 35.89 -26.79
CA PRO A 159 -6.85 36.15 -27.02
C PRO A 159 -6.29 35.13 -28.01
N GLU A 160 -5.57 35.64 -29.01
CA GLU A 160 -4.88 34.88 -30.05
C GLU A 160 -3.86 33.89 -29.44
N LEU A 161 -3.86 32.63 -29.92
CA LEU A 161 -2.99 31.56 -29.42
C LEU A 161 -1.51 31.88 -29.71
N PRO A 162 -0.59 31.79 -28.73
CA PRO A 162 0.84 31.82 -29.04
C PRO A 162 1.23 30.57 -29.83
N ARG A 163 1.90 30.77 -30.97
CA ARG A 163 2.52 29.73 -31.79
C ARG A 163 3.41 28.80 -30.95
N PRO A 164 3.53 27.51 -31.31
CA PRO A 164 4.30 26.53 -30.54
C PRO A 164 5.78 26.88 -30.57
N ILE A 165 6.31 27.29 -29.42
CA ILE A 165 7.76 27.30 -29.17
C ILE A 165 8.16 25.85 -28.92
N LYS A 166 9.10 25.36 -29.74
CA LYS A 166 9.65 24.01 -29.69
C LYS A 166 10.04 23.64 -28.25
N THR A 167 9.41 22.61 -27.74
CA THR A 167 9.68 21.99 -26.45
C THR A 167 10.96 21.18 -26.54
N GLU A 168 12.05 21.69 -26.02
CA GLU A 168 13.19 20.87 -25.60
C GLU A 168 13.50 21.30 -24.18
N PHE A 169 13.14 20.43 -23.24
CA PHE A 169 13.66 20.23 -21.87
C PHE A 169 12.61 19.46 -21.07
N VAL A 170 12.26 18.29 -21.60
CA VAL A 170 11.71 17.19 -20.80
C VAL A 170 12.83 16.74 -19.88
N TRP A 171 12.63 16.93 -18.58
CA TRP A 171 13.50 16.33 -17.57
C TRP A 171 13.51 14.81 -17.72
N ARG A 172 14.69 14.22 -17.95
CA ARG A 172 14.95 12.78 -17.78
C ARG A 172 15.83 12.59 -16.53
N PRO A 173 15.55 11.60 -15.67
CA PRO A 173 16.54 11.15 -14.70
C PRO A 173 17.45 10.09 -15.34
N PHE A 174 18.76 10.33 -15.18
CA PHE A 174 19.94 9.63 -15.69
C PHE A 174 20.26 9.88 -17.17
#